data_AF-A0A1M4YW77-F1
#
_entry.id   AF-A0A1M4YW77-F1
#
_cell.length_a   1.000
_cell.length_b   1.000
_cell.length_c   1.000
_cell.angle_alpha   90.00
_cell.angle_beta   90.00
_cell.angle_gamma   90.00
#
_symmetry.space_group_name_H-M   'P 1'
#
loop_
_entity.id
_entity.type
_entity.pdbx_description
1 polymer ?
#
loop_
_entity_poly.entity_id
_entity_poly.type
_entity_poly.pdbx_seq_one_letter_code
_entity_poly.pdbx_strand_id
1 'polypeptide(L)'
;MCNSVTYEGRIYNTPGELAELVGGVDRLVWQSFNPFTPWPAGKDWHALDLCLCPVNVEATLTSAGFTATNDGDPMEWQVQR
;
A
#
# COMPACT_ATOMS: atom_id res chain seq x y z
N MET A 1 10.42 8.54 3.34
CA MET A 1 10.04 7.34 4.12
C MET A 1 8.89 6.69 3.37
N CYS A 2 8.83 5.37 3.30
CA CYS A 2 7.82 4.66 2.51
C CYS A 2 6.81 4.01 3.45
N ASN A 3 5.54 3.98 3.04
CA ASN A 3 4.53 3.28 3.80
C ASN A 3 4.84 1.77 3.78
N SER A 4 4.56 1.11 4.90
CA SER A 4 4.76 -0.32 5.08
C SER A 4 3.51 -0.97 5.70
N VAL A 5 3.29 -2.24 5.39
CA VAL A 5 2.29 -3.08 6.04
C VAL A 5 3.02 -4.26 6.67
N THR A 6 2.70 -4.59 7.92
CA THR A 6 3.25 -5.75 8.63
C THR A 6 2.13 -6.73 8.93
N TYR A 7 2.24 -7.96 8.43
CA TYR A 7 1.31 -9.07 8.68
C TYR A 7 2.10 -10.34 8.97
N GLU A 8 1.78 -11.03 10.08
CA GLU A 8 2.42 -12.30 10.48
C GLU A 8 3.97 -12.23 10.49
N GLY A 9 4.53 -11.09 10.88
CA GLY A 9 5.98 -10.86 10.93
C GLY A 9 6.66 -10.59 9.58
N ARG A 10 5.90 -10.55 8.48
CA ARG A 10 6.38 -10.11 7.16
C ARG A 10 6.01 -8.66 6.91
N ILE A 11 6.93 -7.92 6.29
CA ILE A 11 6.74 -6.53 5.88
C ILE A 11 6.49 -6.48 4.37
N TYR A 12 5.53 -5.66 3.96
CA TYR A 12 5.15 -5.39 2.57
C TYR A 12 5.30 -3.88 2.33
N ASN A 13 6.18 -3.49 1.41
CA ASN A 13 6.58 -2.10 1.18
C ASN A 13 6.26 -1.59 -0.22
N THR A 14 5.84 -2.49 -1.11
CA THR A 14 5.50 -2.18 -2.49
C THR A 14 4.06 -2.61 -2.84
N PRO A 15 3.41 -1.99 -3.84
CA PRO A 15 2.10 -2.42 -4.28
C PRO A 15 2.09 -3.88 -4.75
N GLY A 16 3.17 -4.36 -5.38
CA GLY A 16 3.31 -5.76 -5.78
C GLY A 16 3.29 -6.72 -4.60
N GLU A 17 4.08 -6.44 -3.55
CA GLU A 17 4.08 -7.24 -2.32
C GLU A 17 2.72 -7.17 -1.62
N LEU A 18 2.12 -5.99 -1.51
CA LEU A 18 0.80 -5.84 -0.91
C LEU A 18 -0.26 -6.61 -1.70
N ALA A 19 -0.18 -6.64 -3.03
CA ALA A 19 -1.06 -7.44 -3.88
C ALA A 19 -0.93 -8.94 -3.58
N GLU A 20 0.26 -9.46 -3.26
CA GLU A 20 0.41 -10.85 -2.79
C GLU A 20 -0.38 -11.09 -1.50
N LEU A 21 -0.36 -10.14 -0.57
CA LEU A 21 -1.10 -10.24 0.70
C LEU A 21 -2.61 -10.19 0.48
N VAL A 22 -3.10 -9.28 -0.36
CA VAL A 22 -4.55 -9.06 -0.56
C VAL A 22 -5.17 -9.95 -1.66
N GLY A 23 -4.36 -10.80 -2.29
CA GLY A 23 -4.83 -11.81 -3.25
C GLY A 23 -4.97 -11.33 -4.69
N GLY A 24 -4.29 -10.27 -5.09
CA GLY A 24 -4.23 -9.81 -6.48
C GLY A 24 -4.04 -8.30 -6.64
N VAL A 25 -3.51 -7.89 -7.81
CA VAL A 25 -3.30 -6.46 -8.15
C VAL A 25 -4.64 -5.73 -8.34
N ASP A 26 -5.68 -6.46 -8.78
CA ASP A 26 -7.05 -5.96 -8.93
C ASP A 26 -7.72 -5.57 -7.61
N ARG A 27 -7.13 -5.98 -6.47
CA ARG A 27 -7.59 -5.63 -5.12
C ARG A 27 -6.97 -4.35 -4.59
N LEU A 28 -5.95 -3.81 -5.25
CA LEU A 28 -5.32 -2.56 -4.83
C LEU A 28 -6.24 -1.38 -5.12
N VAL A 29 -6.48 -0.57 -4.09
CA VAL A 29 -7.19 0.71 -4.21
C VAL A 29 -6.15 1.81 -4.37
N TRP A 30 -6.07 2.40 -5.56
CA TRP A 30 -5.14 3.50 -5.83
C TRP A 30 -5.69 4.85 -5.34
N GLN A 31 -4.79 5.76 -4.98
CA GLN A 31 -5.13 7.16 -4.69
C GLN A 31 -5.73 7.85 -5.93
N SER A 32 -6.41 8.98 -5.75
CA SER A 32 -6.95 9.75 -6.89
C SER A 32 -5.95 10.73 -7.51
N PHE A 33 -4.80 10.93 -6.86
CA PHE A 33 -3.74 11.85 -7.29
C PHE A 33 -2.37 11.23 -7.06
N ASN A 34 -1.39 11.66 -7.87
CA ASN A 34 0.00 11.20 -7.75
C ASN A 34 0.64 11.78 -6.48
N PRO A 35 1.05 10.94 -5.50
CA PRO A 35 1.68 11.41 -4.28
C PRO A 35 3.18 11.71 -4.47
N PHE A 36 3.78 11.30 -5.58
CA PHE A 36 5.20 11.52 -5.85
C PHE A 36 5.40 12.87 -6.52
N THR A 37 6.16 13.75 -5.87
CA THR A 37 6.56 15.04 -6.45
C THR A 37 8.05 15.26 -6.20
N PRO A 38 8.86 15.52 -7.25
CA PRO A 38 8.51 15.54 -8.67
C PRO A 38 8.33 14.13 -9.27
N TRP A 39 7.40 13.98 -10.22
CA TRP A 39 7.23 12.74 -11.01
C TRP A 39 7.45 13.00 -12.50
N PRO A 40 8.12 12.11 -13.25
CA PRO A 40 8.37 12.32 -14.68
C PRO A 40 7.07 12.40 -15.50
N ALA A 41 7.01 13.37 -16.41
CA ALA A 41 5.88 13.52 -17.32
C ALA A 41 5.67 12.26 -18.18
N GLY A 42 4.41 11.83 -18.32
CA GLY A 42 4.02 10.69 -19.14
C GLY A 42 4.30 9.31 -18.52
N LYS A 43 4.84 9.24 -17.30
CA LYS A 43 5.01 7.96 -16.59
C LYS A 43 3.81 7.65 -15.69
N ASP A 44 3.39 6.39 -15.71
CA ASP A 44 2.40 5.87 -14.76
C ASP A 44 3.02 5.78 -13.36
N TRP A 45 2.32 6.32 -12.37
CA TRP A 45 2.74 6.32 -10.97
C TRP A 45 2.13 5.15 -10.18
N HIS A 46 1.34 4.29 -10.82
CA HIS A 46 0.82 3.04 -10.26
C HIS A 46 1.76 1.83 -10.49
N ALA A 47 3.07 2.06 -10.61
CA ALA A 47 4.02 0.98 -10.80
C ALA A 47 4.15 0.12 -9.52
N LEU A 48 4.22 -1.20 -9.71
CA LEU A 48 4.12 -2.18 -8.63
C LEU A 48 5.37 -2.31 -7.75
N ASP A 49 6.49 -1.74 -8.19
CA ASP A 49 7.79 -1.74 -7.52
C ASP A 49 8.09 -0.42 -6.78
N LEU A 50 7.13 0.52 -6.75
CA LEU A 50 7.22 1.76 -6.00
C LEU A 50 6.88 1.53 -4.52
N CYS A 51 7.01 2.58 -3.71
CA CYS A 51 6.50 2.57 -2.34
C CYS A 51 4.96 2.53 -2.33
N LEU A 52 4.37 2.24 -1.17
CA LEU A 52 2.90 2.14 -1.01
C LEU A 52 2.14 3.48 -1.00
N CYS A 53 2.82 4.64 -1.03
CA CYS A 53 2.19 5.96 -1.10
C CYS A 53 1.04 6.10 -2.14
N PRO A 54 1.15 5.58 -3.37
CA PRO A 54 0.09 5.61 -4.39
C PRO A 54 -1.09 4.69 -4.09
N VAL A 55 -0.96 3.77 -3.14
CA VAL A 55 -2.03 2.90 -2.69
C VAL A 55 -2.74 3.54 -1.50
N ASN A 56 -4.07 3.54 -1.53
CA ASN A 56 -4.87 3.73 -0.34
C ASN A 56 -4.82 2.43 0.48
N VAL A 57 -3.81 2.34 1.36
CA VAL A 57 -3.50 1.15 2.16
C VAL A 57 -4.70 0.74 3.02
N GLU A 58 -5.34 1.69 3.70
CA GLU A 58 -6.51 1.46 4.54
C GLU A 58 -7.68 0.85 3.75
N ALA A 59 -8.05 1.46 2.63
CA ALA A 59 -9.16 0.99 1.81
C ALA A 59 -8.85 -0.38 1.18
N THR A 60 -7.61 -0.60 0.74
CA THR A 60 -7.14 -1.87 0.20
C THR A 60 -7.28 -2.99 1.23
N LEU A 61 -6.73 -2.80 2.43
CA LEU A 61 -6.76 -3.77 3.52
C LEU A 61 -8.20 -4.05 4.00
N THR A 62 -9.00 -3.00 4.18
CA THR A 62 -10.41 -3.12 4.59
C THR A 62 -11.20 -3.92 3.55
N SER A 63 -11.01 -3.67 2.26
CA SER A 63 -11.69 -4.40 1.19
C SER A 63 -11.29 -5.88 1.11
N ALA A 64 -10.07 -6.20 1.58
CA ALA A 64 -9.53 -7.54 1.67
C ALA A 64 -9.89 -8.26 2.99
N GLY A 65 -10.59 -7.57 3.90
CA GLY A 65 -11.06 -8.12 5.17
C GLY A 65 -10.03 -8.12 6.28
N PHE A 66 -8.99 -7.28 6.19
CA PHE A 66 -8.03 -7.08 7.27
C PHE A 66 -8.49 -5.94 8.19
N THR A 67 -8.16 -6.09 9.48
CA THR A 67 -8.20 -4.98 10.43
C THR A 67 -6.81 -4.39 10.53
N ALA A 68 -6.69 -3.07 10.38
CA ALA A 68 -5.42 -2.37 10.31
C ALA A 68 -5.30 -1.33 11.44
N THR A 69 -4.13 -1.25 12.07
CA THR A 69 -3.78 -0.25 13.09
C THR A 69 -2.47 0.45 12.73
N ASN A 70 -2.40 1.75 13.01
CA ASN A 70 -1.17 2.54 12.93
C ASN A 70 -0.79 2.95 14.36
N ASP A 71 0.15 2.22 14.97
CA ASP A 71 0.57 2.41 16.36
C ASP A 71 1.51 3.62 16.53
N GLY A 72 1.10 4.78 16.01
CA GLY A 72 1.78 6.07 16.19
C GLY A 72 2.61 6.55 14.99
N ASP A 73 2.97 5.67 14.05
CA ASP A 73 3.51 6.07 12.74
C ASP A 73 2.40 5.93 11.66
N PRO A 74 1.94 7.03 11.03
CA PRO A 74 0.93 6.96 9.97
C PRO A 74 1.41 6.26 8.69
N MET A 75 2.72 5.98 8.58
CA MET A 75 3.33 5.26 7.47
C MET A 75 3.47 3.75 7.74
N GLU A 76 3.34 3.28 8.98
CA GLU A 76 3.51 1.86 9.32
C GLU A 76 2.21 1.23 9.81
N TRP A 77 1.69 0.28 9.03
CA TRP A 77 0.45 -0.42 9.32
C TRP A 77 0.72 -1.80 9.89
N GLN A 78 0.19 -2.10 11.07
CA GLN A 78 0.08 -3.47 11.57
C GLN A 78 -1.30 -4.01 11.22
N VAL A 79 -1.36 -5.22 10.65
CA VAL A 79 -2.62 -5.80 10.21
C VAL A 79 -2.81 -7.20 10.77
N GLN A 80 -4.07 -7.54 11.01
CA GLN A 80 -4.53 -8.85 11.47
C GLN A 80 -5.81 -9.23 10.71
N ARG A 81 -6.11 -10.52 10.66
CA ARG A 81 -7.25 -11.08 9.95
C ARG A 81 -8.23 -11.75 10.91
#